data_AF-A0A327RG67-F1
#
_entry.id   AF-A0A327RG67-F1
#
_cell.length_a   1.000
_cell.length_b   1.000
_cell.length_c   1.000
_cell.angle_alpha   90.00
_cell.angle_beta   90.00
_cell.angle_gamma   90.00
#
_symmetry.space_group_name_H-M   'P 1'
#
loop_
_entity.id
_entity.type
_entity.pdbx_description
1 polymer ?
#
loop_
_entity_poly.entity_id
_entity_poly.type
_entity_poly.pdbx_seq_one_letter_code
_entity_poly.pdbx_strand_id
1 'polypeptide(L)'
;MKKSIMSFTVVGILFLLSFSTLAQSNDWTGKWNTTLLGNSLGELIITKSGDIYTGTFPNGKLDGKYENGNLTGTYTRTVNSFDRTGMGKMGLFTFIMHAGKKSFEGEYKPEGKDDWQPDNWNGTRPSSLYGNIIEEQAAKDELDKREQVLKDFANKDKPAPIKPWTGTWETDVLGKLKINQKNIANVLGKYRFQVNNKFTNGDITGKVTDSNRKEFEGHFKDSEGKSGQIKISYSYIVNATPGYDFSGVLIYDFTPEQKKMNIPLTKKVVSIKGHRVSSLLPNMVNYN
;
A
#
# COMPACT_ATOMS: atom_id res chain seq x y z
N MET A 1 -46.02 -42.88 -13.74
CA MET A 1 -45.04 -43.82 -14.35
C MET A 1 -44.57 -43.28 -15.69
N LYS A 2 -43.31 -42.83 -15.78
CA LYS A 2 -42.36 -43.17 -16.86
C LYS A 2 -40.99 -42.59 -16.46
N LYS A 3 -39.98 -43.44 -16.60
CA LYS A 3 -38.62 -43.29 -16.07
C LYS A 3 -37.71 -42.55 -17.06
N SER A 4 -36.67 -41.92 -16.49
CA SER A 4 -35.27 -41.89 -16.95
C SER A 4 -34.90 -41.20 -18.27
N ILE A 5 -33.95 -40.26 -18.22
CA ILE A 5 -32.54 -40.47 -18.64
C ILE A 5 -31.68 -39.36 -18.00
N MET A 6 -30.66 -39.78 -17.24
CA MET A 6 -29.54 -38.93 -16.81
C MET A 6 -28.61 -38.68 -18.01
N SER A 7 -28.07 -37.47 -18.12
CA SER A 7 -26.77 -37.23 -18.77
C SER A 7 -26.05 -36.11 -18.03
N PHE A 8 -24.98 -36.50 -17.33
CA PHE A 8 -23.94 -35.60 -16.85
C PHE A 8 -23.13 -35.11 -18.06
N THR A 9 -22.83 -33.82 -18.15
CA THR A 9 -21.63 -33.36 -18.86
C THR A 9 -21.00 -32.16 -18.16
N VAL A 10 -19.68 -32.22 -18.15
CA VAL A 10 -18.65 -31.55 -17.36
C VAL A 10 -18.38 -30.09 -17.80
N VAL A 11 -18.20 -29.24 -16.78
CA VAL A 11 -17.25 -28.10 -16.58
C VAL A 11 -16.68 -27.36 -17.80
N GLY A 12 -16.75 -26.02 -17.75
CA GLY A 12 -15.82 -25.13 -18.45
C GLY A 12 -16.00 -23.66 -18.04
N ILE A 13 -15.16 -23.18 -17.12
CA ILE A 13 -15.02 -21.75 -16.80
C ILE A 13 -14.47 -21.04 -18.05
N LEU A 14 -15.14 -19.98 -18.51
CA LEU A 14 -14.52 -18.90 -19.27
C LEU A 14 -15.18 -17.58 -18.86
N PHE A 15 -14.57 -16.99 -17.85
CA PHE A 15 -14.70 -15.58 -17.53
C PHE A 15 -13.88 -14.76 -18.54
N LEU A 16 -14.33 -13.53 -18.79
CA LEU A 16 -13.66 -12.45 -19.55
C LEU A 16 -13.88 -12.60 -21.07
N LEU A 17 -14.45 -11.64 -21.78
CA LEU A 17 -13.88 -10.31 -22.00
C LEU A 17 -14.99 -9.28 -22.26
N SER A 18 -15.28 -8.45 -21.26
CA SER A 18 -15.92 -7.15 -21.48
C SER A 18 -14.83 -6.10 -21.72
N PHE A 19 -14.94 -5.39 -22.84
CA PHE A 19 -14.06 -4.36 -23.35
C PHE A 19 -13.63 -3.32 -22.31
N SER A 20 -12.35 -2.94 -22.37
CA SER A 20 -11.92 -1.59 -22.02
C SER A 20 -10.83 -1.16 -23.00
N THR A 21 -11.24 -0.37 -24.00
CA THR A 21 -10.38 0.50 -24.79
C THR A 21 -9.68 1.48 -23.86
N LEU A 22 -8.54 1.07 -23.31
CA LEU A 22 -7.57 1.97 -22.72
C LEU A 22 -6.65 2.42 -23.86
N ALA A 23 -6.46 3.73 -23.99
CA ALA A 23 -5.41 4.30 -24.80
C ALA A 23 -4.07 3.66 -24.39
N GLN A 24 -3.64 2.64 -25.13
CA GLN A 24 -2.33 2.05 -24.97
C GLN A 24 -1.32 3.13 -25.35
N SER A 25 -0.44 3.48 -24.41
CA SER A 25 0.83 4.11 -24.78
C SER A 25 1.46 3.26 -25.88
N ASN A 26 1.82 3.89 -27.00
CA ASN A 26 2.47 3.20 -28.12
C ASN A 26 3.90 2.86 -27.72
N ASP A 27 4.07 1.74 -27.00
CA ASP A 27 5.28 1.37 -26.23
C ASP A 27 6.56 1.22 -27.06
N TRP A 28 6.46 1.25 -28.39
CA TRP A 28 7.59 1.26 -29.32
C TRP A 28 8.28 2.63 -29.44
N THR A 29 7.57 3.73 -29.14
CA THR A 29 8.08 5.10 -29.35
C THR A 29 9.21 5.44 -28.39
N GLY A 30 10.27 6.10 -28.87
CA GLY A 30 11.40 6.62 -28.10
C GLY A 30 12.73 5.95 -28.44
N LYS A 31 13.72 6.15 -27.57
CA LYS A 31 15.10 5.65 -27.76
C LYS A 31 15.24 4.21 -27.32
N TRP A 32 16.07 3.46 -28.03
CA TRP A 32 16.43 2.07 -27.80
C TRP A 32 17.93 1.88 -28.06
N ASN A 33 18.66 1.35 -27.09
CA ASN A 33 20.01 0.84 -27.30
C ASN A 33 19.89 -0.50 -28.01
N THR A 34 20.33 -0.58 -29.26
CA THR A 34 20.19 -1.77 -30.09
C THR A 34 21.50 -2.51 -30.26
N THR A 35 21.41 -3.83 -30.36
CA THR A 35 22.51 -4.71 -30.71
C THR A 35 22.19 -5.49 -31.97
N LEU A 36 23.22 -5.77 -32.77
CA LEU A 36 23.18 -6.59 -33.96
C LEU A 36 24.25 -7.68 -33.86
N LEU A 37 23.87 -8.97 -33.90
CA LEU A 37 24.77 -10.11 -33.70
C LEU A 37 25.60 -9.97 -32.40
N GLY A 38 24.97 -9.49 -31.32
CA GLY A 38 25.62 -9.23 -30.04
C GLY A 38 26.51 -7.98 -29.97
N ASN A 39 26.72 -7.26 -31.09
CA ASN A 39 27.50 -6.02 -31.13
C ASN A 39 26.58 -4.80 -31.03
N SER A 40 27.03 -3.70 -30.40
CA SER A 40 26.23 -2.48 -30.36
C SER A 40 26.01 -1.93 -31.77
N LEU A 41 24.74 -1.77 -32.16
CA LEU A 41 24.33 -1.06 -33.38
C LEU A 41 24.09 0.42 -33.09
N GLY A 42 24.06 0.82 -31.82
CA GLY A 42 23.82 2.18 -31.37
C GLY A 42 22.34 2.46 -31.07
N GLU A 43 22.00 3.75 -30.98
CA GLU A 43 20.67 4.20 -30.60
C GLU A 43 19.71 4.12 -31.79
N LEU A 44 18.63 3.34 -31.65
CA LEU A 44 17.45 3.37 -32.51
C LEU A 44 16.41 4.29 -31.86
N ILE A 45 15.97 5.30 -32.59
CA ILE A 45 14.91 6.22 -32.15
C ILE A 45 13.67 5.91 -32.99
N ILE A 46 12.58 5.48 -32.36
CA ILE A 46 11.31 5.19 -33.04
C ILE A 46 10.30 6.31 -32.74
N THR A 47 9.64 6.81 -33.77
CA THR A 47 8.52 7.76 -33.71
C THR A 47 7.28 7.14 -34.35
N LYS A 48 6.10 7.66 -34.02
CA LYS A 48 4.83 7.21 -34.58
C LYS A 48 4.07 8.39 -35.18
N SER A 49 3.53 8.21 -36.39
CA SER A 49 2.62 9.15 -37.05
C SER A 49 1.45 8.38 -37.65
N GLY A 50 0.23 8.59 -37.13
CA GLY A 50 -0.91 7.74 -37.46
C GLY A 50 -0.64 6.27 -37.06
N ASP A 51 -0.84 5.34 -37.98
CA ASP A 51 -0.58 3.90 -37.78
C ASP A 51 0.83 3.45 -38.20
N ILE A 52 1.67 4.41 -38.63
CA ILE A 52 3.02 4.14 -39.12
C ILE A 52 4.04 4.47 -38.04
N TYR A 53 4.98 3.56 -37.85
CA TYR A 53 6.17 3.77 -37.04
C TYR A 53 7.36 4.00 -37.96
N THR A 54 8.12 5.07 -37.69
CA THR A 54 9.37 5.35 -38.38
C THR A 54 10.49 5.33 -37.37
N GLY A 55 11.65 4.77 -37.71
CA GLY A 55 12.79 4.75 -36.82
C GLY A 55 14.08 5.16 -37.50
N THR A 56 15.01 5.69 -36.73
CA THR A 56 16.35 6.10 -37.20
C THR A 56 17.39 5.47 -36.29
N PHE A 57 18.40 4.84 -36.89
CA PHE A 57 19.56 4.27 -36.21
C PHE A 57 20.84 4.64 -36.97
N PRO A 58 22.05 4.37 -36.45
CA PRO A 58 23.28 4.72 -37.14
C PRO A 58 23.30 4.19 -38.59
N ASN A 59 23.44 5.12 -39.52
CA ASN A 59 23.44 4.90 -40.97
C ASN A 59 22.14 4.33 -41.56
N GLY A 60 21.03 4.29 -40.83
CA GLY A 60 19.81 3.67 -41.34
C GLY A 60 18.51 4.22 -40.77
N LYS A 61 17.42 3.77 -41.40
CA LYS A 61 16.06 4.06 -41.00
C LYS A 61 15.19 2.81 -41.15
N LEU A 62 14.08 2.78 -40.44
CA LEU A 62 13.04 1.78 -40.58
C LEU A 62 11.68 2.44 -40.75
N ASP A 63 10.81 1.77 -41.49
CA ASP A 63 9.41 2.11 -41.68
C ASP A 63 8.61 0.84 -41.39
N GLY A 64 7.69 0.91 -40.43
CA GLY A 64 6.99 -0.26 -39.93
C GLY A 64 5.58 0.01 -39.45
N LYS A 65 4.86 -1.08 -39.18
CA LYS A 65 3.49 -1.11 -38.71
C LYS A 65 3.37 -2.08 -37.54
N TYR A 66 2.40 -1.79 -36.69
CA TYR A 66 2.07 -2.70 -35.59
C TYR A 66 1.03 -3.70 -36.06
N GLU A 67 1.40 -4.97 -36.09
CA GLU A 67 0.55 -6.07 -36.54
C GLU A 67 0.74 -7.27 -35.60
N ASN A 68 -0.36 -7.83 -35.10
CA ASN A 68 -0.37 -9.06 -34.28
C ASN A 68 0.59 -9.04 -33.07
N GLY A 69 0.77 -7.89 -32.42
CA GLY A 69 1.66 -7.77 -31.25
C GLY A 69 3.08 -7.30 -31.57
N ASN A 70 3.47 -7.29 -32.85
CA ASN A 70 4.84 -7.07 -33.28
C ASN A 70 4.97 -5.78 -34.09
N LEU A 71 6.15 -5.16 -34.05
CA LEU A 71 6.51 -4.09 -34.97
C LEU A 71 7.23 -4.69 -36.16
N THR A 72 6.59 -4.69 -37.33
CA THR A 72 7.13 -5.29 -38.56
C THR A 72 7.28 -4.24 -39.64
N GLY A 73 8.23 -4.42 -40.56
CA GLY A 73 8.39 -3.47 -41.65
C GLY A 73 9.67 -3.64 -42.45
N THR A 74 10.09 -2.55 -43.08
CA THR A 74 11.31 -2.46 -43.88
C THR A 74 12.36 -1.60 -43.21
N TYR A 75 13.63 -1.95 -43.35
CA TYR A 75 14.74 -1.05 -43.05
C TYR A 75 15.51 -0.70 -44.32
N THR A 76 16.13 0.47 -44.30
CA THR A 76 17.09 0.92 -45.31
C THR A 76 18.29 1.54 -44.61
N ARG A 77 19.50 1.32 -45.14
CA ARG A 77 20.72 1.88 -44.56
C ARG A 77 21.81 2.11 -45.60
N THR A 78 22.72 3.01 -45.27
CA THR A 78 23.97 3.24 -45.98
C THR A 78 25.00 2.23 -45.51
N VAL A 79 25.50 1.42 -46.44
CA VAL A 79 26.54 0.42 -46.19
C VAL A 79 27.88 1.00 -46.62
N ASN A 80 28.87 0.96 -45.72
CA ASN A 80 30.27 1.30 -46.06
C ASN A 80 31.09 0.04 -46.31
N SER A 81 32.30 0.19 -46.86
CA SER A 81 33.18 -0.92 -47.24
C SER A 81 33.67 -1.78 -46.07
N PHE A 82 33.49 -1.33 -44.82
CA PHE A 82 33.92 -2.03 -43.61
C PHE A 82 32.77 -2.70 -42.85
N ASP A 83 31.56 -2.67 -43.40
CA ASP A 83 30.36 -3.20 -42.77
C ASP A 83 30.35 -4.74 -42.78
N ARG A 84 30.53 -5.34 -41.60
CA ARG A 84 30.56 -6.79 -41.38
C ARG A 84 29.27 -7.35 -40.79
N THR A 85 28.21 -6.56 -40.74
CA THR A 85 26.99 -6.94 -40.01
C THR A 85 26.07 -7.91 -40.77
N GLY A 86 26.31 -8.14 -42.07
CA GLY A 86 25.50 -9.07 -42.89
C GLY A 86 24.08 -8.60 -43.20
N MET A 87 23.67 -7.45 -42.67
CA MET A 87 22.31 -6.90 -42.76
C MET A 87 22.00 -6.24 -44.12
N GLY A 88 22.99 -5.96 -44.97
CA GLY A 88 22.76 -5.41 -46.30
C GLY A 88 22.19 -3.98 -46.31
N LYS A 89 21.88 -3.43 -47.49
CA LYS A 89 21.38 -2.05 -47.64
C LYS A 89 19.91 -1.90 -47.30
N MET A 90 19.11 -2.94 -47.48
CA MET A 90 17.70 -2.95 -47.16
C MET A 90 17.22 -4.37 -46.84
N GLY A 91 16.06 -4.47 -46.22
CA GLY A 91 15.46 -5.74 -45.87
C GLY A 91 14.20 -5.57 -45.03
N LEU A 92 13.67 -6.69 -44.56
CA LEU A 92 12.52 -6.75 -43.66
C LEU A 92 12.99 -6.90 -42.21
N PHE A 93 12.19 -6.43 -41.26
CA PHE A 93 12.41 -6.65 -39.84
C PHE A 93 11.12 -7.02 -39.13
N THR A 94 11.27 -7.72 -38.01
CA THR A 94 10.21 -8.02 -37.04
C THR A 94 10.76 -7.82 -35.65
N PHE A 95 10.13 -6.97 -34.84
CA PHE A 95 10.46 -6.79 -33.43
C PHE A 95 9.30 -7.26 -32.55
N ILE A 96 9.65 -8.04 -31.53
CA ILE A 96 8.73 -8.63 -30.56
C ILE A 96 9.03 -8.01 -29.20
N MET A 97 8.04 -7.31 -28.63
CA MET A 97 8.19 -6.67 -27.33
C MET A 97 8.10 -7.71 -26.22
N HIS A 98 9.05 -7.73 -25.29
CA HIS A 98 8.91 -8.58 -24.10
C HIS A 98 7.86 -8.02 -23.13
N ALA A 99 7.30 -8.88 -22.28
CA ALA A 99 6.23 -8.55 -21.33
C ALA A 99 6.50 -7.34 -20.42
N GLY A 100 7.77 -6.99 -20.20
CA GLY A 100 8.21 -5.83 -19.41
C GLY A 100 8.32 -4.51 -20.18
N LYS A 101 8.11 -4.49 -21.51
CA LYS A 101 8.15 -3.30 -22.39
C LYS A 101 9.43 -2.46 -22.34
N LYS A 102 10.49 -3.02 -21.76
CA LYS A 102 11.82 -2.41 -21.60
C LYS A 102 12.84 -2.97 -22.58
N SER A 103 12.50 -4.06 -23.26
CA SER A 103 13.33 -4.73 -24.23
C SER A 103 12.47 -5.38 -25.30
N PHE A 104 13.09 -5.55 -26.47
CA PHE A 104 12.55 -6.34 -27.56
C PHE A 104 13.62 -7.28 -28.10
N GLU A 105 13.17 -8.40 -28.63
CA GLU A 105 13.94 -9.26 -29.52
C GLU A 105 13.55 -8.96 -30.96
N GLY A 106 14.50 -9.11 -31.88
CA GLY A 106 14.25 -8.75 -33.26
C GLY A 106 15.01 -9.58 -34.26
N GLU A 107 14.35 -9.77 -35.40
CA GLU A 107 14.84 -10.54 -36.52
C GLU A 107 14.86 -9.66 -37.77
N TYR A 108 15.77 -9.96 -38.69
CA TYR A 108 15.83 -9.27 -39.96
C TYR A 108 16.05 -10.24 -41.12
N LYS A 109 15.56 -9.86 -42.30
CA LYS A 109 15.80 -10.57 -43.54
C LYS A 109 16.35 -9.59 -44.59
N PRO A 110 17.65 -9.65 -44.92
CA PRO A 110 18.21 -8.82 -45.98
C PRO A 110 17.53 -9.08 -47.31
N GLU A 111 17.41 -8.04 -48.13
CA GLU A 111 16.95 -8.20 -49.51
C GLU A 111 17.82 -9.19 -50.27
N GLY A 112 17.20 -10.08 -51.05
CA GLY A 112 17.89 -11.14 -51.79
C GLY A 112 18.33 -12.34 -50.94
N LYS A 113 17.89 -12.43 -49.68
CA LYS A 113 18.03 -13.62 -48.83
C LYS A 113 16.67 -14.24 -48.56
N ASP A 114 16.62 -15.57 -48.54
CA ASP A 114 15.39 -16.32 -48.26
C ASP A 114 15.17 -16.50 -46.75
N ASP A 115 16.26 -16.57 -45.98
CA ASP A 115 16.23 -16.89 -44.54
C ASP A 115 16.21 -15.63 -43.66
N TRP A 116 15.27 -15.62 -42.70
CA TRP A 116 15.31 -14.71 -41.56
C TRP A 116 16.53 -15.00 -40.69
N GLN A 117 17.12 -13.94 -40.16
CA GLN A 117 18.23 -14.01 -39.21
C GLN A 117 17.66 -13.81 -37.80
N PRO A 118 17.36 -14.90 -37.06
CA PRO A 118 16.66 -14.83 -35.77
C PRO A 118 17.55 -14.28 -34.66
N ASP A 119 16.93 -13.70 -33.63
CA ASP A 119 17.54 -13.25 -32.35
C ASP A 119 18.72 -12.27 -32.46
N ASN A 120 18.90 -11.66 -33.62
CA ASN A 120 20.13 -10.96 -33.93
C ASN A 120 19.99 -9.45 -33.88
N TRP A 121 18.78 -8.86 -33.86
CA TRP A 121 18.58 -7.41 -33.78
C TRP A 121 17.73 -7.05 -32.55
N ASN A 122 18.38 -6.95 -31.39
CA ASN A 122 17.69 -6.77 -30.11
C ASN A 122 17.80 -5.32 -29.63
N GLY A 123 16.90 -4.91 -28.73
CA GLY A 123 16.92 -3.56 -28.19
C GLY A 123 16.50 -3.50 -26.73
N THR A 124 17.08 -2.54 -26.03
CA THR A 124 16.75 -2.22 -24.63
C THR A 124 16.55 -0.72 -24.49
N ARG A 125 15.64 -0.28 -23.62
CA ARG A 125 15.53 1.15 -23.30
C ARG A 125 16.84 1.63 -22.67
N PRO A 126 17.38 2.80 -23.08
CA PRO A 126 18.57 3.34 -22.43
C PRO A 126 18.34 3.52 -20.94
N SER A 127 19.15 2.85 -20.11
CA SER A 127 19.30 3.21 -18.70
C SER A 127 20.23 4.42 -18.65
N SER A 128 19.72 5.63 -18.93
CA SER A 128 20.58 6.80 -19.04
C SER A 128 21.16 7.20 -17.68
N LEU A 129 22.43 6.84 -17.46
CA LEU A 129 23.38 7.68 -16.73
C LEU A 129 23.51 9.00 -17.51
N TYR A 130 23.39 10.12 -16.80
CA TYR A 130 23.34 11.51 -17.29
C TYR A 130 21.98 11.97 -17.83
N GLY A 131 21.08 12.33 -16.91
CA GLY A 131 19.82 13.02 -17.22
C GLY A 131 18.82 13.17 -16.07
N ASN A 132 18.99 12.46 -14.95
CA ASN A 132 17.92 12.27 -13.95
C ASN A 132 18.37 12.60 -12.51
N ILE A 133 18.79 13.83 -12.22
CA ILE A 133 18.93 14.27 -10.80
C ILE A 133 17.84 15.27 -10.41
N ILE A 134 17.35 16.09 -11.34
CA ILE A 134 16.28 17.05 -11.03
C ILE A 134 14.89 16.44 -11.26
N GLU A 135 14.71 15.63 -12.30
CA GLU A 135 13.42 14.97 -12.57
C GLU A 135 13.24 13.65 -11.82
N GLU A 136 14.29 12.91 -11.43
CA GLU A 136 14.09 11.77 -10.50
C GLU A 136 13.85 12.27 -9.08
N GLN A 137 14.42 13.41 -8.68
CA GLN A 137 14.03 14.03 -7.41
C GLN A 137 12.64 14.66 -7.52
N ALA A 138 12.28 15.33 -8.61
CA ALA A 138 10.93 15.86 -8.79
C ALA A 138 9.88 14.76 -9.00
N ALA A 139 10.21 13.65 -9.66
CA ALA A 139 9.35 12.48 -9.83
C ALA A 139 9.37 11.57 -8.61
N LYS A 140 10.45 11.45 -7.83
CA LYS A 140 10.40 10.89 -6.47
C LYS A 140 9.59 11.79 -5.58
N ASP A 141 9.77 13.11 -5.61
CA ASP A 141 8.99 14.04 -4.79
C ASP A 141 7.53 14.07 -5.25
N GLU A 142 7.24 13.89 -6.54
CA GLU A 142 5.88 13.83 -7.09
C GLU A 142 5.27 12.45 -6.92
N LEU A 143 6.05 11.36 -6.96
CA LEU A 143 5.61 9.99 -6.68
C LEU A 143 5.54 9.75 -5.18
N ASP A 144 6.33 10.41 -4.36
CA ASP A 144 6.24 10.49 -2.90
C ASP A 144 5.09 11.41 -2.51
N LYS A 145 4.85 12.54 -3.21
CA LYS A 145 3.63 13.34 -3.03
C LYS A 145 2.39 12.61 -3.53
N ARG A 146 2.45 11.85 -4.62
CA ARG A 146 1.34 11.05 -5.13
C ARG A 146 1.14 9.81 -4.30
N GLU A 147 2.18 9.18 -3.78
CA GLU A 147 2.09 8.11 -2.79
C GLU A 147 1.60 8.65 -1.46
N GLN A 148 1.99 9.87 -1.06
CA GLN A 148 1.47 10.53 0.13
C GLN A 148 0.01 10.90 -0.10
N VAL A 149 -0.37 11.44 -1.26
CA VAL A 149 -1.76 11.73 -1.65
C VAL A 149 -2.57 10.46 -1.82
N LEU A 150 -1.99 9.35 -2.29
CA LEU A 150 -2.62 8.03 -2.42
C LEU A 150 -2.67 7.31 -1.07
N LYS A 151 -1.70 7.50 -0.18
CA LYS A 151 -1.76 7.10 1.23
C LYS A 151 -2.81 7.93 1.94
N ASP A 152 -2.91 9.23 1.67
CA ASP A 152 -3.91 10.15 2.22
C ASP A 152 -5.29 9.94 1.57
N PHE A 153 -5.38 9.41 0.34
CA PHE A 153 -6.63 8.98 -0.33
C PHE A 153 -7.06 7.59 0.16
N ALA A 154 -6.13 6.63 0.24
CA ALA A 154 -6.37 5.31 0.81
C ALA A 154 -6.60 5.37 2.33
N ASN A 155 -6.15 6.43 3.01
CA ASN A 155 -6.47 6.78 4.40
C ASN A 155 -7.59 7.82 4.53
N LYS A 156 -8.10 8.40 3.43
CA LYS A 156 -9.29 9.27 3.44
C LYS A 156 -10.55 8.44 3.63
N ASP A 157 -10.57 7.24 3.04
CA ASP A 157 -11.70 6.32 3.08
C ASP A 157 -11.43 5.00 3.83
N LYS A 158 -10.19 4.74 4.27
CA LYS A 158 -10.00 3.85 5.42
C LYS A 158 -10.26 4.68 6.67
N PRO A 159 -11.22 4.31 7.55
CA PRO A 159 -11.28 4.94 8.86
C PRO A 159 -9.89 4.82 9.47
N ALA A 160 -9.26 5.97 9.81
CA ALA A 160 -8.02 6.02 10.58
C ALA A 160 -8.05 4.87 11.58
N PRO A 161 -6.99 4.03 11.69
CA PRO A 161 -7.06 2.72 12.34
C PRO A 161 -7.88 2.89 13.59
N ILE A 162 -9.12 2.35 13.58
CA ILE A 162 -10.14 2.75 14.56
C ILE A 162 -9.42 2.72 15.89
N LYS A 163 -9.30 3.90 16.51
CA LYS A 163 -8.69 4.07 17.82
C LYS A 163 -9.87 3.96 18.77
N PRO A 164 -10.44 2.75 18.98
CA PRO A 164 -11.75 2.64 19.59
C PRO A 164 -11.73 3.34 20.95
N TRP A 165 -10.61 3.29 21.66
CA TRP A 165 -10.49 3.89 22.98
C TRP A 165 -10.26 5.40 22.98
N THR A 166 -9.86 6.03 21.87
CA THR A 166 -9.68 7.49 21.86
C THR A 166 -11.02 8.19 22.06
N GLY A 167 -11.07 9.05 23.07
CA GLY A 167 -12.28 9.77 23.41
C GLY A 167 -12.35 10.21 24.87
N THR A 168 -13.50 10.76 25.20
CA THR A 168 -13.91 11.10 26.56
C THR A 168 -15.11 10.24 26.93
N TRP A 169 -15.06 9.73 28.15
CA TRP A 169 -16.00 8.77 28.71
C TRP A 169 -16.50 9.29 30.05
N GLU A 170 -17.79 9.09 30.31
CA GLU A 170 -18.35 9.24 31.64
C GLU A 170 -18.50 7.87 32.28
N THR A 171 -18.10 7.78 33.53
CA THR A 171 -17.97 6.52 34.26
C THR A 171 -18.65 6.63 35.62
N ASP A 172 -19.11 5.50 36.13
CA ASP A 172 -19.78 5.43 37.43
C ASP A 172 -18.82 5.59 38.63
N VAL A 173 -17.53 5.26 38.44
CA VAL A 173 -16.51 5.32 39.51
C VAL A 173 -15.50 6.45 39.31
N LEU A 174 -14.99 6.65 38.10
CA LEU A 174 -13.89 7.58 37.82
C LEU A 174 -14.36 8.96 37.35
N GLY A 175 -15.67 9.23 37.38
CA GLY A 175 -16.24 10.46 36.84
C GLY A 175 -15.92 10.57 35.36
N LYS A 176 -15.04 11.51 34.99
CA LYS A 176 -14.61 11.72 33.61
C LYS A 176 -13.32 10.97 33.31
N LEU A 177 -13.34 10.05 32.36
CA LEU A 177 -12.19 9.30 31.87
C LEU A 177 -11.86 9.75 30.44
N LYS A 178 -10.65 10.26 30.25
CA LYS A 178 -10.10 10.66 28.95
C LYS A 178 -9.09 9.64 28.51
N ILE A 179 -9.18 9.17 27.27
CA ILE A 179 -8.23 8.24 26.70
C ILE A 179 -7.70 8.77 25.37
N ASN A 180 -6.38 8.78 25.23
CA ASN A 180 -5.66 8.97 23.99
C ASN A 180 -4.91 7.68 23.63
N GLN A 181 -5.43 6.97 22.63
CA GLN A 181 -4.72 5.84 22.04
C GLN A 181 -3.70 6.38 21.02
N LYS A 182 -2.43 6.45 21.44
CA LYS A 182 -1.36 7.03 20.61
C LYS A 182 -1.12 6.20 19.35
N ASN A 183 -1.08 4.88 19.47
CA ASN A 183 -0.93 3.93 18.37
C ASN A 183 -1.72 2.64 18.67
N ILE A 184 -1.55 1.59 17.87
CA ILE A 184 -2.30 0.33 18.04
C ILE A 184 -2.09 -0.28 19.43
N ALA A 185 -0.93 -0.09 20.05
CA ALA A 185 -0.59 -0.67 21.34
C ALA A 185 -0.76 0.32 22.50
N ASN A 186 -0.28 1.56 22.40
CA ASN A 186 -0.08 2.45 23.55
C ASN A 186 -1.29 3.34 23.85
N VAL A 187 -1.71 3.34 25.10
CA VAL A 187 -2.80 4.16 25.64
C VAL A 187 -2.29 5.05 26.76
N LEU A 188 -2.63 6.33 26.68
CA LEU A 188 -2.56 7.27 27.78
C LEU A 188 -3.97 7.62 28.22
N GLY A 189 -4.23 7.57 29.51
CA GLY A 189 -5.49 7.98 30.08
C GLY A 189 -5.30 8.99 31.20
N LYS A 190 -6.36 9.77 31.43
CA LYS A 190 -6.51 10.64 32.59
C LYS A 190 -7.91 10.47 33.13
N TYR A 191 -8.08 10.52 34.43
CA TYR A 191 -9.42 10.60 35.02
C TYR A 191 -9.53 11.66 36.10
N ARG A 192 -10.76 12.09 36.36
CA ARG A 192 -11.12 12.98 37.45
C ARG A 192 -12.49 12.62 38.01
N PHE A 193 -12.51 12.35 39.30
CA PHE A 193 -13.73 12.19 40.08
C PHE A 193 -13.71 13.08 41.31
N GLN A 194 -14.87 13.26 41.93
CA GLN A 194 -15.05 14.07 43.12
C GLN A 194 -15.55 13.19 44.27
N VAL A 195 -14.89 13.26 45.42
CA VAL A 195 -15.32 12.63 46.68
C VAL A 195 -15.30 13.70 47.76
N ASN A 196 -16.41 13.87 48.49
CA ASN A 196 -16.52 14.83 49.58
C ASN A 196 -16.07 16.26 49.18
N ASN A 197 -16.54 16.74 48.03
CA ASN A 197 -16.17 18.00 47.40
C ASN A 197 -14.69 18.17 47.00
N LYS A 198 -13.83 17.17 47.22
CA LYS A 198 -12.44 17.17 46.78
C LYS A 198 -12.29 16.42 45.47
N PHE A 199 -11.53 16.98 44.54
CA PHE A 199 -11.22 16.31 43.29
C PHE A 199 -9.98 15.42 43.42
N THR A 200 -10.09 14.22 42.87
CA THR A 200 -8.99 13.26 42.75
C THR A 200 -8.72 13.05 41.28
N ASN A 201 -7.47 13.28 40.90
CA ASN A 201 -7.01 13.21 39.52
C ASN A 201 -6.08 12.01 39.40
N GLY A 202 -6.14 11.27 38.29
CA GLY A 202 -5.21 10.17 38.07
C GLY A 202 -4.77 10.05 36.63
N ASP A 203 -3.52 9.58 36.49
CA ASP A 203 -2.90 9.26 35.22
C ASP A 203 -2.97 7.76 34.99
N ILE A 204 -3.16 7.37 33.73
CA ILE A 204 -3.16 5.98 33.28
C ILE A 204 -2.15 5.83 32.15
N THR A 205 -1.33 4.78 32.22
CA THR A 205 -0.52 4.29 31.11
C THR A 205 -0.85 2.83 30.86
N GLY A 206 -0.96 2.42 29.59
CA GLY A 206 -1.19 1.02 29.32
C GLY A 206 -1.23 0.69 27.85
N LYS A 207 -1.86 -0.43 27.54
CA LYS A 207 -1.94 -0.96 26.19
C LYS A 207 -3.25 -1.62 25.83
N VAL A 208 -3.59 -1.58 24.55
CA VAL A 208 -4.67 -2.39 23.97
C VAL A 208 -4.14 -3.83 23.87
N THR A 209 -4.85 -4.78 24.50
CA THR A 209 -4.35 -6.14 24.71
C THR A 209 -4.97 -7.20 23.80
N ASP A 210 -6.16 -6.95 23.26
CA ASP A 210 -6.85 -7.90 22.39
C ASP A 210 -6.59 -7.64 20.90
N SER A 211 -6.51 -8.73 20.13
CA SER A 211 -6.44 -8.79 18.66
C SER A 211 -7.55 -8.01 17.96
N ASN A 212 -8.77 -7.98 18.54
CA ASN A 212 -9.88 -7.19 18.01
C ASN A 212 -9.91 -5.75 18.55
N ARG A 213 -8.89 -5.35 19.31
CA ARG A 213 -8.73 -4.04 19.94
C ARG A 213 -9.86 -3.64 20.88
N LYS A 214 -10.58 -4.63 21.41
CA LYS A 214 -11.75 -4.43 22.26
C LYS A 214 -11.43 -4.32 23.74
N GLU A 215 -10.17 -4.47 24.11
CA GLU A 215 -9.72 -4.48 25.50
C GLU A 215 -8.53 -3.55 25.70
N PHE A 216 -8.51 -2.85 26.83
CA PHE A 216 -7.42 -2.00 27.27
C PHE A 216 -7.03 -2.39 28.71
N GLU A 217 -5.74 -2.63 28.92
CA GLU A 217 -5.16 -2.83 30.25
C GLU A 217 -4.07 -1.79 30.54
N GLY A 218 -4.04 -1.25 31.74
CA GLY A 218 -3.06 -0.25 32.14
C GLY A 218 -2.81 -0.20 33.64
N HIS A 219 -1.90 0.69 34.02
CA HIS A 219 -1.64 1.04 35.40
C HIS A 219 -2.09 2.48 35.64
N PHE A 220 -2.66 2.73 36.80
CA PHE A 220 -3.03 4.08 37.23
C PHE A 220 -2.26 4.51 38.46
N LYS A 221 -2.11 5.83 38.61
CA LYS A 221 -1.67 6.49 39.84
C LYS A 221 -2.47 7.77 40.03
N ASP A 222 -3.08 7.94 41.19
CA ASP A 222 -3.84 9.14 41.52
C ASP A 222 -3.06 10.15 42.36
N SER A 223 -3.63 11.35 42.47
CA SER A 223 -3.12 12.47 43.26
C SER A 223 -3.11 12.22 44.77
N GLU A 224 -3.80 11.19 45.24
CA GLU A 224 -3.77 10.74 46.64
C GLU A 224 -2.71 9.66 46.88
N GLY A 225 -1.99 9.24 45.83
CA GLY A 225 -0.95 8.23 45.90
C GLY A 225 -1.46 6.79 45.84
N LYS A 226 -2.75 6.56 45.55
CA LYS A 226 -3.25 5.21 45.25
C LYS A 226 -2.82 4.83 43.84
N SER A 227 -2.48 3.57 43.66
CA SER A 227 -2.09 3.03 42.36
C SER A 227 -2.61 1.61 42.19
N GLY A 228 -2.72 1.17 40.95
CA GLY A 228 -3.24 -0.14 40.64
C GLY A 228 -3.28 -0.43 39.16
N GLN A 229 -3.97 -1.49 38.81
CA GLN A 229 -4.26 -1.87 37.43
C GLN A 229 -5.69 -1.47 37.05
N ILE A 230 -5.87 -1.10 35.78
CA ILE A 230 -7.16 -0.91 35.14
C ILE A 230 -7.27 -1.90 33.99
N LYS A 231 -8.40 -2.59 33.88
CA LYS A 231 -8.74 -3.46 32.75
C LYS A 231 -10.15 -3.16 32.30
N ILE A 232 -10.34 -2.72 31.07
CA ILE A 232 -11.65 -2.39 30.51
C ILE A 232 -11.84 -3.06 29.14
N SER A 233 -13.05 -3.52 28.88
CA SER A 233 -13.43 -4.18 27.63
C SER A 233 -14.74 -3.58 27.14
N TYR A 234 -14.91 -3.47 25.82
CA TYR A 234 -16.21 -3.08 25.25
C TYR A 234 -17.30 -4.06 25.67
N SER A 235 -18.44 -3.52 26.09
CA SER A 235 -19.56 -4.31 26.62
C SER A 235 -20.27 -5.19 25.58
N TYR A 236 -19.84 -5.17 24.30
CA TYR A 236 -20.37 -6.04 23.25
C TYR A 236 -20.01 -7.53 23.44
N ILE A 237 -19.11 -7.86 24.38
CA ILE A 237 -18.59 -9.23 24.53
C ILE A 237 -19.28 -10.04 25.63
N VAL A 238 -19.82 -9.43 26.70
CA VAL A 238 -20.49 -10.20 27.77
C VAL A 238 -21.55 -9.34 28.48
N ASN A 239 -22.82 -9.72 28.40
CA ASN A 239 -23.94 -9.11 29.15
C ASN A 239 -23.90 -7.57 29.21
N ALA A 240 -24.06 -6.93 28.06
CA ALA A 240 -24.13 -5.47 27.97
C ALA A 240 -25.15 -4.93 28.97
N THR A 241 -24.69 -4.15 29.95
CA THR A 241 -25.61 -3.35 30.77
C THR A 241 -26.19 -2.29 29.83
N PRO A 242 -27.50 -2.25 29.59
CA PRO A 242 -28.10 -1.29 28.68
C PRO A 242 -27.66 0.15 29.04
N GLY A 243 -27.17 0.90 28.06
CA GLY A 243 -26.74 2.29 28.24
C GLY A 243 -25.25 2.50 28.56
N TYR A 244 -24.42 1.45 28.60
CA TYR A 244 -22.96 1.59 28.75
C TYR A 244 -22.21 0.96 27.58
N ASP A 245 -21.14 1.63 27.15
CA ASP A 245 -20.31 1.21 26.02
C ASP A 245 -19.17 0.27 26.44
N PHE A 246 -18.71 0.38 27.70
CA PHE A 246 -17.67 -0.49 28.25
C PHE A 246 -17.94 -0.88 29.71
N SER A 247 -17.30 -1.98 30.10
CA SER A 247 -17.23 -2.48 31.48
C SER A 247 -15.82 -2.95 31.80
N GLY A 248 -15.43 -2.94 33.07
CA GLY A 248 -14.11 -3.37 33.49
C GLY A 248 -13.92 -3.39 34.99
N VAL A 249 -12.65 -3.44 35.40
CA VAL A 249 -12.23 -3.47 36.80
C VAL A 249 -11.04 -2.56 37.05
N LEU A 250 -11.05 -1.94 38.23
CA LEU A 250 -9.89 -1.33 38.88
C LEU A 250 -9.41 -2.29 39.97
N ILE A 251 -8.14 -2.69 39.88
CA ILE A 251 -7.48 -3.56 40.84
C ILE A 251 -6.49 -2.67 41.59
N TYR A 252 -6.84 -2.26 42.81
CA TYR A 252 -5.95 -1.43 43.62
C TYR A 252 -4.85 -2.30 44.20
N ASP A 253 -3.60 -1.93 43.91
CA ASP A 253 -2.45 -2.61 44.47
C ASP A 253 -2.23 -2.16 45.93
N PHE A 254 -2.54 -0.90 46.28
CA PHE A 254 -2.27 -0.31 47.60
C PHE A 254 -3.18 0.88 47.98
N THR A 255 -3.31 1.13 49.29
CA THR A 255 -3.52 2.49 49.85
C THR A 255 -2.25 2.93 50.60
N PRO A 256 -1.89 4.23 50.62
CA PRO A 256 -0.74 4.72 51.38
C PRO A 256 -0.78 4.36 52.88
N GLU A 257 -1.96 4.27 53.49
CA GLU A 257 -2.11 3.88 54.90
C GLU A 257 -1.78 2.40 55.14
N GLN A 258 -2.22 1.48 54.26
CA GLN A 258 -1.93 0.05 54.39
C GLN A 258 -0.44 -0.26 54.29
N LYS A 259 0.29 0.47 53.43
CA LYS A 259 1.74 0.35 53.31
C LYS A 259 2.48 0.80 54.58
N LYS A 260 1.91 1.74 55.33
CA LYS A 260 2.45 2.18 56.64
C LYS A 260 2.18 1.18 57.77
N MET A 261 1.12 0.38 57.66
CA MET A 261 0.65 -0.51 58.73
C MET A 261 1.08 -1.98 58.59
N ASN A 262 1.79 -2.36 57.51
CA ASN A 262 2.30 -3.72 57.28
C ASN A 262 1.21 -4.82 57.32
N ILE A 263 -0.03 -4.48 56.96
CA ILE A 263 -1.19 -5.39 56.97
C ILE A 263 -1.14 -6.31 55.74
N PRO A 264 -1.49 -7.61 55.86
CA PRO A 264 -1.58 -8.54 54.74
C PRO A 264 -2.41 -8.00 53.56
N LEU A 265 -1.83 -8.11 52.37
CA LEU A 265 -2.31 -7.48 51.14
C LEU A 265 -3.61 -8.14 50.65
N THR A 266 -4.75 -7.46 50.78
CA THR A 266 -6.00 -7.87 50.14
C THR A 266 -6.24 -6.98 48.94
N LYS A 267 -6.08 -7.52 47.72
CA LYS A 267 -6.37 -6.78 46.48
C LYS A 267 -7.82 -6.31 46.50
N LYS A 268 -8.05 -4.99 46.39
CA LYS A 268 -9.41 -4.46 46.25
C LYS A 268 -9.74 -4.35 44.77
N VAL A 269 -10.79 -5.06 44.36
CA VAL A 269 -11.33 -5.01 43.00
C VAL A 269 -12.59 -4.17 43.02
N VAL A 270 -12.67 -3.17 42.13
CA VAL A 270 -13.83 -2.30 41.95
C VAL A 270 -14.27 -2.41 40.50
N SER A 271 -15.52 -2.80 40.27
CA SER A 271 -16.11 -2.79 38.93
C SER A 271 -16.32 -1.36 38.45
N ILE A 272 -16.10 -1.12 37.16
CA ILE A 272 -16.31 0.17 36.49
C ILE A 272 -17.09 -0.04 35.21
N LYS A 273 -17.97 0.89 34.88
CA LYS A 273 -18.67 0.97 33.60
C LYS A 273 -18.72 2.42 33.12
N GLY A 274 -18.83 2.60 31.82
CA GLY A 274 -18.93 3.95 31.25
C GLY A 274 -19.51 3.99 29.86
N HIS A 275 -19.93 5.19 29.47
CA HIS A 275 -20.45 5.50 28.15
C HIS A 275 -19.60 6.61 27.53
N ARG A 276 -19.48 6.59 26.21
CA ARG A 276 -18.71 7.57 25.46
C ARG A 276 -19.52 8.85 25.33
N VAL A 277 -18.92 9.96 25.73
CA VAL A 277 -19.49 11.30 25.51
C VAL A 277 -18.81 12.03 24.34
N SER A 278 -17.61 11.60 23.95
CA SER A 278 -16.94 12.12 22.74
C SER A 278 -15.94 11.11 22.16
N SER A 279 -15.87 11.02 20.84
CA SER A 279 -14.84 10.27 20.10
C SER A 279 -13.63 11.13 19.68
N LEU A 280 -13.66 12.43 19.96
CA LEU A 280 -12.57 13.35 19.61
C LEU A 280 -11.34 13.10 20.50
N LEU A 281 -10.16 13.43 19.97
CA LEU A 281 -8.91 13.40 20.73
C LEU A 281 -9.03 14.33 21.95
N PRO A 282 -9.02 13.80 23.19
CA PRO A 282 -9.19 14.63 24.37
C PRO A 282 -7.94 15.48 24.62
N ASN A 283 -8.14 16.70 25.16
CA ASN A 283 -7.03 17.47 25.72
C ASN A 283 -6.46 16.75 26.94
N MET A 284 -5.25 16.22 26.79
CA MET A 284 -4.51 15.47 27.82
C MET A 284 -3.64 16.36 28.72
N VAL A 285 -3.67 17.69 28.57
CA VAL A 285 -3.02 18.62 29.50
C VAL A 285 -3.88 18.79 30.75
N ASN A 286 -5.20 18.88 30.58
CA ASN A 286 -6.16 19.14 31.64
C ASN A 286 -7.00 17.91 31.98
N TYR A 287 -7.43 17.82 33.24
CA TYR A 287 -8.34 16.77 33.72
C TYR A 287 -9.82 17.02 33.38
N ASN A 288 -10.18 18.26 33.01
CA ASN A 288 -11.55 18.69 32.66
C ASN A 288 -11.92 18.47 31.21
#